data_AF-A0A1Q6R2G1-F1
#
_entry.id   AF-A0A1Q6R2G1-F1
#
_cell.length_a   1.000
_cell.length_b   1.000
_cell.length_c   1.000
_cell.angle_alpha   90.00
_cell.angle_beta   90.00
_cell.angle_gamma   90.00
#
_symmetry.space_group_name_H-M   'P 1'
#
loop_
_entity.id
_entity.type
_entity.pdbx_description
1 polymer ?
#
loop_
_entity_poly.entity_id
_entity_poly.type
_entity_poly.pdbx_seq_one_letter_code
_entity_poly.pdbx_strand_id
1 'polypeptide(L)'
;MDWNKSLAREIAKGLIKTGIEGGYDSVTKSTAYDYPSIGVSQWEGNRANELLKAIPGGAEYVDRTYIDIKASGELPMLKELLRSEAGQQAQLDQLSRDCLQYVEVLQQVPTLDDTRCLIYAGMWCPTSTYVVKRFLENRFERVDLRSLEALYNLFKSYYWIAADVGEMYRAGYANRAQTTYEYVAGIDLTTPYGIPAYGKAGNGR
;
A
#
# COMPACT_ATOMS: atom_id res chain seq x y z
N MET A 1 -9.69 1.98 -20.75
CA MET A 1 -8.85 2.02 -19.54
C MET A 1 -9.50 1.11 -18.52
N ASP A 2 -8.76 0.17 -17.95
CA ASP A 2 -9.25 -0.70 -16.89
C ASP A 2 -9.20 0.08 -15.57
N TRP A 3 -10.37 0.54 -15.11
CA TRP A 3 -10.47 1.45 -13.97
C TRP A 3 -9.93 0.85 -12.67
N ASN A 4 -10.15 -0.45 -12.45
CA ASN A 4 -9.65 -1.13 -11.27
C ASN A 4 -8.12 -1.17 -11.24
N LYS A 5 -7.48 -1.35 -12.41
CA LYS A 5 -6.01 -1.23 -12.52
C LYS A 5 -5.51 0.18 -12.22
N SER A 6 -6.25 1.21 -12.64
CA SER A 6 -5.92 2.60 -12.29
C SER A 6 -6.00 2.84 -10.78
N LEU A 7 -7.09 2.41 -10.13
CA LEU A 7 -7.24 2.50 -8.67
C LEU A 7 -6.13 1.76 -7.93
N ALA A 8 -5.85 0.51 -8.33
CA ALA A 8 -4.81 -0.31 -7.71
C ALA A 8 -3.43 0.33 -7.84
N ARG A 9 -3.13 0.95 -8.98
CA ARG A 9 -1.88 1.71 -9.20
C ARG A 9 -1.80 2.94 -8.32
N GLU A 10 -2.89 3.70 -8.13
CA GLU A 10 -2.88 4.86 -7.23
C GLU A 10 -2.75 4.45 -5.76
N ILE A 11 -3.35 3.33 -5.34
CA ILE A 11 -3.12 2.76 -4.01
C ILE A 11 -1.64 2.41 -3.83
N ALA A 12 -1.05 1.69 -4.79
CA ALA A 12 0.36 1.30 -4.73
C ALA A 12 1.30 2.52 -4.65
N LYS A 13 1.06 3.57 -5.43
CA LYS A 13 1.81 4.84 -5.34
C LYS A 13 1.68 5.45 -3.95
N GLY A 14 0.49 5.42 -3.35
CA GLY A 14 0.27 5.92 -2.00
C GLY A 14 1.05 5.14 -0.96
N LEU A 15 0.99 3.81 -0.98
CA LEU A 15 1.75 2.95 -0.08
C LEU A 15 3.25 3.23 -0.14
N ILE A 16 3.78 3.33 -1.36
CA ILE A 16 5.19 3.66 -1.61
C ILE A 16 5.53 5.05 -1.09
N LYS A 17 4.75 6.07 -1.47
CA LYS A 17 5.09 7.47 -1.18
C LYS A 17 5.02 7.80 0.32
N THR A 18 4.10 7.15 1.02
CA THR A 18 3.92 7.33 2.47
C THR A 18 4.82 6.44 3.30
N GLY A 19 5.48 5.45 2.69
CA GLY A 19 6.37 4.51 3.38
C GLY A 19 5.63 3.57 4.34
N ILE A 20 4.33 3.33 4.12
CA ILE A 20 3.50 2.48 4.99
C ILE A 20 4.04 1.06 5.11
N GLU A 21 4.56 0.49 4.01
CA GLU A 21 5.08 -0.88 3.99
C GLU A 21 6.62 -0.94 4.06
N GLY A 22 7.32 0.13 3.67
CA GLY A 22 8.79 0.18 3.69
C GLY A 22 9.38 1.02 2.57
N GLY A 23 10.71 1.04 2.51
CA GLY A 23 11.49 1.70 1.45
C GLY A 23 11.86 0.75 0.31
N TYR A 24 12.24 1.32 -0.84
CA TYR A 24 12.62 0.56 -2.02
C TYR A 24 13.82 -0.38 -1.80
N ASP A 25 14.78 -0.01 -0.96
CA ASP A 25 15.97 -0.81 -0.60
C ASP A 25 15.78 -1.69 0.64
N SER A 26 14.55 -1.88 1.08
CA SER A 26 14.32 -2.74 2.24
C SER A 26 14.70 -4.17 1.88
N VAL A 27 15.68 -4.72 2.61
CA VAL A 27 16.15 -6.10 2.50
C VAL A 27 16.37 -6.61 3.91
N THR A 28 15.53 -7.52 4.36
CA THR A 28 15.58 -8.09 5.70
C THR A 28 15.61 -9.60 5.63
N LYS A 29 16.05 -10.26 6.72
CA LYS A 29 15.91 -11.71 6.83
C LYS A 29 14.44 -12.02 7.14
N SER A 30 13.81 -12.88 6.35
CA SER A 30 12.47 -13.38 6.68
C SER A 30 12.45 -13.97 8.10
N THR A 31 11.34 -13.76 8.81
CA THR A 31 11.16 -14.31 10.16
C THR A 31 10.85 -15.81 10.14
N ALA A 32 10.31 -16.31 9.02
CA ALA A 32 9.85 -17.69 8.88
C ALA A 32 10.82 -18.58 8.09
N TYR A 33 11.68 -18.00 7.25
CA TYR A 33 12.56 -18.75 6.34
C TYR A 33 13.93 -18.07 6.18
N ASP A 34 14.87 -18.75 5.50
CA ASP A 34 16.20 -18.18 5.20
C ASP A 34 16.22 -17.29 3.94
N TYR A 35 15.07 -17.08 3.27
CA TYR A 35 14.96 -16.17 2.13
C TYR A 35 14.99 -14.69 2.56
N PRO A 36 15.46 -13.79 1.67
CA PRO A 36 15.35 -12.37 1.91
C PRO A 36 13.88 -11.91 1.73
N SER A 37 13.45 -11.00 2.58
CA SER A 37 12.25 -10.19 2.38
C SER A 37 12.67 -8.85 1.77
N ILE A 38 12.15 -8.51 0.58
CA ILE A 38 12.68 -7.44 -0.26
C ILE A 38 11.65 -6.39 -0.67
N GLY A 39 12.12 -5.18 -0.90
CA GLY A 39 11.37 -4.07 -1.47
C GLY A 39 10.32 -3.47 -0.54
N VAL A 40 9.54 -2.54 -1.10
CA VAL A 40 8.54 -1.74 -0.38
C VAL A 40 7.49 -2.59 0.33
N SER A 41 7.12 -3.75 -0.21
CA SER A 41 6.09 -4.63 0.36
C SER A 41 6.64 -5.84 1.11
N GLN A 42 7.97 -5.90 1.31
CA GLN A 42 8.61 -7.03 1.99
C GLN A 42 8.25 -8.38 1.33
N TRP A 43 8.32 -8.43 -0.01
CA TRP A 43 8.01 -9.65 -0.77
C TRP A 43 8.99 -10.77 -0.42
N GLU A 44 8.47 -11.99 -0.31
CA GLU A 44 9.22 -13.19 0.05
C GLU A 44 8.97 -14.33 -0.96
N GLY A 45 9.88 -15.31 -0.99
CA GLY A 45 9.77 -16.52 -1.80
C GLY A 45 9.52 -16.24 -3.28
N ASN A 46 8.52 -16.90 -3.87
CA ASN A 46 8.21 -16.76 -5.29
C ASN A 46 7.89 -15.30 -5.69
N ARG A 47 7.24 -14.53 -4.82
CA ARG A 47 6.93 -13.12 -5.11
C ARG A 47 8.19 -12.25 -5.13
N ALA A 48 9.16 -12.54 -4.26
CA ALA A 48 10.48 -11.90 -4.32
C ALA A 48 11.22 -12.27 -5.62
N ASN A 49 11.20 -13.55 -5.99
CA ASN A 49 11.84 -14.03 -7.21
C ASN A 49 11.22 -13.43 -8.48
N GLU A 50 9.90 -13.27 -8.53
CA GLU A 50 9.20 -12.60 -9.63
C GLU A 50 9.64 -11.13 -9.77
N LEU A 51 9.74 -10.41 -8.65
CA LEU A 51 10.25 -9.04 -8.64
C LEU A 51 11.68 -8.99 -9.19
N LEU A 52 12.57 -9.83 -8.67
CA LEU A 52 13.97 -9.86 -9.09
C LEU A 52 14.14 -10.18 -10.58
N LYS A 53 13.35 -11.11 -11.12
CA LYS A 53 13.36 -11.43 -12.55
C LYS A 53 12.92 -10.27 -13.44
N ALA A 54 12.10 -9.36 -12.91
CA ALA A 54 11.64 -8.17 -13.64
C ALA A 54 12.67 -7.04 -13.67
N ILE A 55 13.74 -7.12 -12.88
CA ILE A 55 14.78 -6.08 -12.79
C ILE A 55 16.03 -6.57 -13.53
N PRO A 56 16.60 -5.77 -14.46
CA PRO A 56 17.89 -6.09 -15.07
C PRO A 56 18.98 -6.35 -14.01
N GLY A 57 19.67 -7.50 -14.12
CA GLY A 57 20.65 -7.96 -13.13
C GLY A 57 20.06 -8.69 -11.91
N GLY A 58 18.73 -8.68 -11.73
CA GLY A 58 18.10 -9.27 -10.54
C GLY A 58 18.10 -10.79 -10.52
N ALA A 59 18.25 -11.44 -11.70
CA ALA A 59 18.31 -12.89 -11.83
C ALA A 59 19.45 -13.53 -11.00
N GLU A 60 20.53 -12.80 -10.71
CA GLU A 60 21.65 -13.25 -9.88
C GLU A 60 21.28 -13.46 -8.41
N TYR A 61 20.15 -12.91 -7.96
CA TYR A 61 19.66 -12.99 -6.59
C TYR A 61 18.48 -13.95 -6.40
N VAL A 62 17.94 -14.51 -7.50
CA VAL A 62 16.79 -15.42 -7.47
C VAL A 62 17.17 -16.71 -6.74
N ASP A 63 16.25 -17.20 -5.90
CA ASP A 63 16.39 -18.42 -5.09
C ASP A 63 17.58 -18.42 -4.09
N ARG A 64 18.29 -17.30 -3.97
CA ARG A 64 19.38 -17.15 -2.98
C ARG A 64 18.81 -16.80 -1.62
N THR A 65 19.45 -17.35 -0.59
CA THR A 65 19.09 -17.06 0.81
C THR A 65 19.65 -15.71 1.23
N TYR A 66 19.02 -15.08 2.21
CA TYR A 66 19.54 -13.85 2.82
C TYR A 66 20.94 -14.06 3.40
N ILE A 67 21.19 -15.23 4.00
CA ILE A 67 22.48 -15.57 4.61
C ILE A 67 23.57 -15.65 3.54
N ASP A 68 23.30 -16.29 2.40
CA ASP A 68 24.23 -16.40 1.29
C ASP A 68 24.59 -15.02 0.70
N ILE A 69 23.58 -14.21 0.36
CA ILE A 69 23.79 -12.85 -0.17
C ILE A 69 24.60 -12.00 0.82
N LYS A 70 24.32 -12.12 2.12
CA LYS A 70 25.07 -11.43 3.18
C LYS A 70 26.50 -11.92 3.28
N ALA A 71 26.73 -13.23 3.26
CA ALA A 71 28.06 -13.83 3.39
C ALA A 71 28.96 -13.47 2.20
N SER A 72 28.36 -13.35 1.01
CA SER A 72 29.04 -12.91 -0.22
C SER A 72 29.29 -11.40 -0.28
N GLY A 73 28.79 -10.63 0.69
CA GLY A 73 28.97 -9.17 0.75
C GLY A 73 28.11 -8.38 -0.24
N GLU A 74 27.11 -9.01 -0.86
CA GLU A 74 26.33 -8.44 -1.98
C GLU A 74 25.03 -7.75 -1.56
N LEU A 75 24.73 -7.69 -0.25
CA LEU A 75 23.56 -6.97 0.26
C LEU A 75 23.47 -5.51 -0.23
N PRO A 76 24.57 -4.72 -0.26
CA PRO A 76 24.51 -3.35 -0.78
C PRO A 76 24.14 -3.29 -2.27
N MET A 77 24.64 -4.24 -3.07
CA MET A 77 24.36 -4.35 -4.51
C MET A 77 22.89 -4.68 -4.75
N LEU A 78 22.33 -5.63 -4.00
CA LEU A 78 20.90 -5.93 -4.06
C LEU A 78 20.04 -4.70 -3.68
N LYS A 79 20.43 -3.97 -2.63
CA LYS A 79 19.74 -2.72 -2.23
C LYS A 79 19.82 -1.63 -3.29
N GLU A 80 20.94 -1.53 -4.00
CA GLU A 80 21.10 -0.59 -5.12
C GLU A 80 20.27 -0.99 -6.33
N LEU A 81 20.27 -2.28 -6.67
CA LEU A 81 19.42 -2.84 -7.72
C LEU A 81 17.94 -2.53 -7.47
N LEU A 82 17.46 -2.71 -6.25
CA LEU A 82 16.07 -2.41 -5.88
C LEU A 82 15.76 -0.90 -5.93
N ARG A 83 16.75 -0.03 -5.64
CA ARG A 83 16.61 1.44 -5.71
C ARG A 83 16.73 2.02 -7.10
N SER A 84 17.29 1.28 -8.06
CA SER A 84 17.40 1.71 -9.44
C SER A 84 16.03 2.09 -10.02
N GLU A 85 16.00 2.90 -11.08
CA GLU A 85 14.73 3.27 -11.73
C GLU A 85 13.94 2.04 -12.19
N ALA A 86 14.63 1.05 -12.75
CA ALA A 86 14.03 -0.24 -13.12
C ALA A 86 13.50 -0.99 -11.89
N GLY A 87 14.25 -0.98 -10.78
CA GLY A 87 13.83 -1.54 -9.50
C GLY A 87 12.57 -0.88 -8.94
N GLN A 88 12.51 0.45 -8.94
CA GLN A 88 11.35 1.21 -8.49
C GLN A 88 10.12 0.94 -9.37
N GLN A 89 10.30 0.90 -10.68
CA GLN A 89 9.20 0.61 -11.62
C GLN A 89 8.68 -0.82 -11.47
N ALA A 90 9.56 -1.82 -11.33
CA ALA A 90 9.16 -3.21 -11.10
C ALA A 90 8.40 -3.38 -9.77
N GLN A 91 8.85 -2.70 -8.70
CA GLN A 91 8.16 -2.71 -7.41
C GLN A 91 6.78 -2.05 -7.50
N LEU A 92 6.65 -0.91 -8.19
CA LEU A 92 5.36 -0.26 -8.43
C LEU A 92 4.41 -1.17 -9.21
N ASP A 93 4.90 -1.83 -10.27
CA ASP A 93 4.05 -2.69 -11.11
C ASP A 93 3.61 -3.95 -10.37
N GLN A 94 4.48 -4.54 -9.55
CA GLN A 94 4.11 -5.67 -8.71
C GLN A 94 3.11 -5.28 -7.63
N LEU A 95 3.38 -4.21 -6.88
CA LEU A 95 2.46 -3.72 -5.85
C LEU A 95 1.11 -3.30 -6.45
N SER A 96 1.10 -2.74 -7.67
CA SER A 96 -0.15 -2.43 -8.38
C SER A 96 -0.97 -3.69 -8.69
N ARG A 97 -0.33 -4.83 -9.01
CA ARG A 97 -1.02 -6.12 -9.19
C ARG A 97 -1.58 -6.64 -7.87
N ASP A 98 -0.80 -6.55 -6.80
CA ASP A 98 -1.22 -6.96 -5.46
C ASP A 98 -2.44 -6.13 -4.99
N CYS A 99 -2.44 -4.83 -5.27
CA CYS A 99 -3.52 -3.92 -4.89
C CYS A 99 -4.83 -4.14 -5.66
N LEU A 100 -4.86 -4.94 -6.74
CA LEU A 100 -6.10 -5.29 -7.43
C LEU A 100 -7.07 -5.99 -6.50
N GLN A 101 -6.56 -6.91 -5.67
CA GLN A 101 -7.36 -7.59 -4.65
C GLN A 101 -7.97 -6.58 -3.67
N TYR A 102 -7.23 -5.53 -3.31
CA TYR A 102 -7.74 -4.50 -2.40
C TYR A 102 -8.94 -3.78 -3.03
N VAL A 103 -8.84 -3.40 -4.30
CA VAL A 103 -9.92 -2.75 -5.04
C VAL A 103 -11.15 -3.66 -5.12
N GLU A 104 -10.98 -4.91 -5.54
CA GLU A 104 -12.07 -5.89 -5.69
C GLU A 104 -12.82 -6.13 -4.38
N VAL A 105 -12.10 -6.19 -3.27
CA VAL A 105 -12.68 -6.40 -1.94
C VAL A 105 -13.38 -5.14 -1.43
N LEU A 106 -12.77 -3.97 -1.60
CA LEU A 106 -13.31 -2.70 -1.10
C LEU A 106 -14.55 -2.24 -1.87
N GLN A 107 -14.65 -2.53 -3.17
CA GLN A 107 -15.85 -2.23 -3.97
C GLN A 107 -17.12 -2.96 -3.48
N GLN A 108 -16.97 -3.99 -2.65
CA GLN A 108 -18.10 -4.70 -2.04
C GLN A 108 -18.64 -3.97 -0.80
N VAL A 109 -17.91 -2.98 -0.26
CA VAL A 109 -18.34 -2.18 0.89
C VAL A 109 -19.42 -1.20 0.42
N PRO A 110 -20.65 -1.24 0.99
CA PRO A 110 -21.68 -0.29 0.64
C PRO A 110 -21.20 1.16 0.84
N THR A 111 -21.60 2.05 -0.06
CA THR A 111 -21.30 3.50 -0.02
C THR A 111 -19.84 3.91 -0.12
N LEU A 112 -18.88 2.98 -0.25
CA LEU A 112 -17.48 3.27 -0.56
C LEU A 112 -17.26 3.32 -2.09
N ASP A 113 -17.91 4.27 -2.76
CA ASP A 113 -17.86 4.44 -4.22
C ASP A 113 -17.17 5.74 -4.68
N ASP A 114 -16.78 6.61 -3.75
CA ASP A 114 -15.89 7.74 -4.05
C ASP A 114 -14.45 7.25 -4.30
N THR A 115 -13.82 7.77 -5.36
CA THR A 115 -12.48 7.32 -5.77
C THR A 115 -11.42 7.61 -4.73
N ARG A 116 -11.43 8.80 -4.11
CA ARG A 116 -10.43 9.17 -3.10
C ARG A 116 -10.61 8.34 -1.85
N CYS A 117 -11.86 8.13 -1.44
CA CYS A 117 -12.18 7.28 -0.30
C CYS A 117 -11.76 5.82 -0.52
N LEU A 118 -11.94 5.28 -1.73
CA LEU A 118 -11.47 3.93 -2.07
C LEU A 118 -9.94 3.85 -2.04
N ILE A 119 -9.21 4.82 -2.61
CA ILE A 119 -7.75 4.86 -2.55
C ILE A 119 -7.27 4.94 -1.09
N TYR A 120 -7.89 5.82 -0.28
CA TYR A 120 -7.57 5.94 1.14
C TYR A 120 -7.74 4.61 1.87
N ALA A 121 -8.90 3.94 1.73
CA ALA A 121 -9.15 2.64 2.34
C ALA A 121 -8.18 1.55 1.83
N GLY A 122 -7.84 1.59 0.53
CA GLY A 122 -6.89 0.67 -0.10
C GLY A 122 -5.50 0.74 0.55
N MET A 123 -5.05 1.94 0.92
CA MET A 123 -3.76 2.14 1.61
C MET A 123 -3.71 1.53 3.03
N TRP A 124 -4.84 1.10 3.58
CA TRP A 124 -4.91 0.37 4.85
C TRP A 124 -4.90 -1.15 4.71
N CYS A 125 -5.23 -1.67 3.52
CA CYS A 125 -5.36 -3.10 3.24
C CYS A 125 -4.11 -3.96 3.46
N PRO A 126 -2.87 -3.43 3.41
CA PRO A 126 -1.68 -4.19 3.80
C PRO A 126 -1.69 -4.75 5.22
N THR A 127 -2.41 -4.08 6.15
CA THR A 127 -2.54 -4.59 7.53
C THR A 127 -3.39 -5.85 7.56
N SER A 128 -4.55 -5.79 6.92
CA SER A 128 -5.42 -6.92 6.63
C SER A 128 -6.59 -6.41 5.81
N THR A 129 -6.67 -6.86 4.56
CA THR A 129 -7.77 -6.52 3.65
C THR A 129 -9.13 -6.93 4.23
N TYR A 130 -9.19 -8.06 4.96
CA TYR A 130 -10.39 -8.52 5.65
C TYR A 130 -10.81 -7.58 6.79
N VAL A 131 -9.86 -7.16 7.64
CA VAL A 131 -10.17 -6.28 8.78
C VAL A 131 -10.65 -4.92 8.28
N VAL A 132 -9.99 -4.35 7.26
CA VAL A 132 -10.42 -3.08 6.64
C VAL A 132 -11.85 -3.19 6.10
N LYS A 133 -12.15 -4.21 5.30
CA LYS A 133 -13.50 -4.40 4.74
C LYS A 133 -14.54 -4.44 5.85
N ARG A 134 -14.38 -5.34 6.83
CA ARG A 134 -15.35 -5.46 7.93
C ARG A 134 -15.46 -4.17 8.75
N PHE A 135 -14.35 -3.47 8.97
CA PHE A 135 -14.35 -2.23 9.74
C PHE A 135 -15.29 -1.19 9.11
N LEU A 136 -15.27 -1.09 7.77
CA LEU A 136 -16.10 -0.19 6.99
C LEU A 136 -17.54 -0.69 6.85
N GLU A 137 -17.75 -1.97 6.56
CA GLU A 137 -19.10 -2.58 6.47
C GLU A 137 -19.90 -2.45 7.77
N ASN A 138 -19.25 -2.42 8.92
CA ASN A 138 -19.95 -2.23 10.19
C ASN A 138 -20.36 -0.78 10.46
N ARG A 139 -20.04 0.16 9.55
CA ARG A 139 -20.15 1.60 9.80
C ARG A 139 -20.77 2.41 8.65
N PHE A 140 -21.00 1.80 7.49
CA PHE A 140 -21.50 2.51 6.30
C PHE A 140 -22.86 3.21 6.51
N GLU A 141 -23.67 2.75 7.46
CA GLU A 141 -24.97 3.37 7.80
C GLU A 141 -24.83 4.62 8.68
N ARG A 142 -23.68 4.79 9.36
CA ARG A 142 -23.47 5.82 10.40
C ARG A 142 -22.34 6.79 10.07
N VAL A 143 -21.51 6.45 9.08
CA VAL A 143 -20.39 7.25 8.61
C VAL A 143 -20.52 7.42 7.12
N ASP A 144 -20.36 8.64 6.64
CA ASP A 144 -20.33 8.92 5.20
C ASP A 144 -19.01 8.41 4.59
N LEU A 145 -19.03 7.22 4.00
CA LEU A 145 -17.86 6.61 3.35
C LEU A 145 -17.49 7.28 2.01
N ARG A 146 -18.25 8.30 1.58
CA ARG A 146 -17.91 9.16 0.43
C ARG A 146 -17.20 10.44 0.83
N SER A 147 -17.11 10.72 2.14
CA SER A 147 -16.35 11.83 2.70
C SER A 147 -14.95 11.37 3.10
N LEU A 148 -13.93 11.92 2.44
CA LEU A 148 -12.55 11.62 2.77
C LEU A 148 -12.21 12.07 4.21
N GLU A 149 -12.79 13.18 4.67
CA GLU A 149 -12.64 13.68 6.03
C GLU A 149 -13.29 12.74 7.06
N ALA A 150 -14.51 12.27 6.80
CA ALA A 150 -15.20 11.32 7.68
C ALA A 150 -14.44 9.98 7.75
N LEU A 151 -13.95 9.48 6.62
CA LEU A 151 -13.14 8.27 6.56
C LEU A 151 -11.83 8.44 7.33
N TYR A 152 -11.13 9.56 7.14
CA TYR A 152 -9.94 9.91 7.91
C TYR A 152 -10.20 9.91 9.43
N ASN A 153 -11.23 10.62 9.87
CA ASN A 153 -11.60 10.72 11.28
C ASN A 153 -11.96 9.35 11.87
N LEU A 154 -12.66 8.52 11.08
CA LEU A 154 -13.00 7.15 11.44
C LEU A 154 -11.75 6.29 11.67
N PHE A 155 -10.81 6.27 10.73
CA PHE A 155 -9.58 5.48 10.85
C PHE A 155 -8.68 5.97 11.97
N LYS A 156 -8.48 7.30 12.07
CA LYS A 156 -7.67 7.94 13.10
C LYS A 156 -8.13 7.57 14.51
N SER A 157 -9.44 7.49 14.71
CA SER A 157 -10.03 7.33 16.04
C SER A 157 -10.21 5.87 16.43
N TYR A 158 -10.56 5.00 15.48
CA TYR A 158 -11.10 3.67 15.79
C TYR A 158 -10.37 2.49 15.14
N TYR A 159 -9.53 2.69 14.12
CA TYR A 159 -8.98 1.54 13.40
C TYR A 159 -7.99 0.73 14.25
N TRP A 160 -7.22 1.37 15.14
CA TRP A 160 -6.31 0.67 16.05
C TRP A 160 -7.06 -0.30 17.00
N ILE A 161 -8.30 0.01 17.37
CA ILE A 161 -9.17 -0.88 18.17
C ILE A 161 -9.59 -2.07 17.30
N ALA A 162 -10.03 -1.80 16.07
CA ALA A 162 -10.48 -2.84 15.15
C ALA A 162 -9.36 -3.78 14.71
N ALA A 163 -8.12 -3.28 14.66
CA ALA A 163 -6.91 -4.05 14.39
C ALA A 163 -6.38 -4.81 15.61
N ASP A 164 -6.97 -4.62 16.80
CA ASP A 164 -6.62 -5.29 18.05
C ASP A 164 -5.11 -5.18 18.41
N VAL A 165 -4.51 -4.02 18.15
CA VAL A 165 -3.07 -3.79 18.40
C VAL A 165 -2.78 -3.24 19.80
N GLY A 166 -3.80 -2.82 20.55
CA GLY A 166 -3.66 -2.22 21.88
C GLY A 166 -3.37 -0.70 21.87
N GLU A 167 -3.66 -0.04 22.99
CA GLU A 167 -3.65 1.43 23.14
C GLU A 167 -2.28 2.05 22.80
N MET A 168 -1.18 1.33 23.06
CA MET A 168 0.18 1.83 22.79
C MET A 168 0.43 2.16 21.31
N TYR A 169 -0.32 1.55 20.38
CA TYR A 169 -0.21 1.82 18.94
C TYR A 169 -1.18 2.90 18.44
N ARG A 170 -2.07 3.41 19.29
CA ARG A 170 -3.08 4.40 18.92
C ARG A 170 -2.48 5.63 18.24
N ALA A 171 -1.41 6.18 18.80
CA ALA A 171 -0.75 7.38 18.25
C ALA A 171 -0.13 7.10 16.87
N GLY A 172 0.48 5.92 16.67
CA GLY A 172 1.04 5.51 15.38
C GLY A 172 -0.03 5.36 14.30
N TYR A 173 -1.18 4.76 14.65
CA TYR A 173 -2.31 4.63 13.74
C TYR A 173 -2.96 5.98 13.41
N ALA A 174 -3.08 6.87 14.40
CA ALA A 174 -3.54 8.24 14.17
C ALA A 174 -2.62 9.02 13.22
N ASN A 175 -1.30 8.86 13.36
CA ASN A 175 -0.32 9.47 12.45
C ASN A 175 -0.45 8.88 11.03
N ARG A 176 -0.54 7.54 10.90
CA ARG A 176 -0.78 6.90 9.60
C ARG A 176 -2.05 7.40 8.92
N ALA A 177 -3.13 7.60 9.67
CA ALA A 177 -4.37 8.17 9.14
C ALA A 177 -4.16 9.58 8.60
N GLN A 178 -3.42 10.42 9.33
CA GLN A 178 -3.06 11.77 8.89
C GLN A 178 -2.24 11.74 7.60
N THR A 179 -1.14 10.98 7.56
CA THR A 179 -0.27 10.89 6.38
C THR A 179 -1.01 10.34 5.15
N THR A 180 -1.90 9.36 5.34
CA THR A 180 -2.75 8.82 4.28
C THR A 180 -3.72 9.89 3.76
N TYR A 181 -4.34 10.64 4.67
CA TYR A 181 -5.27 11.71 4.32
C TYR A 181 -4.58 12.82 3.52
N GLU A 182 -3.45 13.31 4.00
CA GLU A 182 -2.67 14.36 3.34
C GLU A 182 -2.23 13.95 1.93
N TYR A 183 -1.78 12.70 1.77
CA TYR A 183 -1.45 12.16 0.47
C TYR A 183 -2.67 12.14 -0.45
N VAL A 184 -3.77 11.50 -0.05
CA VAL A 184 -4.96 11.30 -0.90
C VAL A 184 -5.68 12.62 -1.20
N ALA A 185 -5.67 13.59 -0.27
CA ALA A 185 -6.19 14.92 -0.51
C ALA A 185 -5.33 15.70 -1.54
N GLY A 186 -4.02 15.45 -1.55
CA GLY A 186 -3.05 16.14 -2.41
C GLY A 186 -2.80 15.52 -3.78
N ILE A 187 -3.14 14.25 -4.01
CA ILE A 187 -2.91 13.62 -5.33
C ILE A 187 -3.80 14.21 -6.42
N ASP A 188 -3.18 14.50 -7.57
CA ASP A 188 -3.90 14.89 -8.77
C ASP A 188 -4.55 13.68 -9.43
N LEU A 189 -5.89 13.69 -9.47
CA LEU A 189 -6.69 12.70 -10.18
C LEU A 189 -7.44 13.35 -11.36
N THR A 190 -7.24 14.66 -11.60
CA THR A 190 -7.86 15.36 -12.73
C THR A 190 -7.26 14.88 -14.05
N THR A 191 -5.96 14.60 -14.04
CA THR A 191 -5.25 13.99 -15.16
C THR A 191 -4.54 12.73 -14.66
N PRO A 192 -4.67 11.57 -15.35
CA PRO A 192 -5.42 11.34 -16.58
C PRO A 192 -6.89 10.94 -16.35
N TYR A 193 -7.41 10.98 -15.11
CA TYR A 193 -8.67 10.32 -14.76
C TYR A 193 -9.92 11.21 -14.81
N GLY A 194 -9.79 12.53 -14.97
CA GLY A 194 -10.93 13.45 -15.03
C GLY A 194 -11.64 13.67 -13.68
N ILE A 195 -11.07 13.21 -12.57
CA ILE A 195 -11.67 13.33 -11.24
C ILE A 195 -11.36 14.72 -10.69
N PRO A 196 -12.37 15.48 -10.23
CA PRO A 196 -12.12 16.82 -9.68
C PRO A 196 -11.09 16.85 -8.55
N ALA A 197 -10.37 17.97 -8.47
CA ALA A 197 -9.51 18.26 -7.34
C ALA A 197 -10.33 18.27 -6.04
N TYR A 198 -9.73 17.74 -4.96
CA TYR A 198 -10.36 17.72 -3.65
C TYR A 198 -10.76 19.15 -3.21
N GLY A 199 -11.94 19.28 -2.60
CA GLY A 199 -12.51 20.56 -2.17
C GLY A 199 -13.06 21.47 -3.28
N LYS A 200 -12.80 21.21 -4.58
CA LYS A 200 -13.30 22.08 -5.68
C LYS A 200 -14.65 21.67 -6.26
N ALA A 201 -15.09 20.42 -6.08
CA ALA A 201 -16.36 19.93 -6.63
C ALA A 201 -17.59 20.18 -5.74
N GLY A 202 -17.49 20.98 -4.67
CA GLY A 202 -18.53 21.04 -3.63
C GLY A 202 -18.59 19.79 -2.75
N ASN A 203 -17.81 18.76 -3.08
CA ASN A 203 -17.69 17.48 -2.36
C ASN A 203 -16.58 17.51 -1.30
N GLY A 204 -16.23 18.70 -0.80
CA GLY A 204 -15.50 18.85 0.45
C GLY A 204 -16.44 18.69 1.64
N ARG A 205 -17.13 17.55 1.72
CA ARG A 205 -17.85 17.11 2.92
C ARG A 205 -17.11 15.91 3.47
#